data_AF-A0A7L0EVI0-F1
#
_entry.id   AF-A0A7L0EVI0-F1
#
_cell.length_a   1.000
_cell.length_b   1.000
_cell.length_c   1.000
_cell.angle_alpha   90.00
_cell.angle_beta   90.00
_cell.angle_gamma   90.00
#
_symmetry.space_group_name_H-M   'P 1'
#
loop_
_entity.id
_entity.type
_entity.pdbx_description
1 polymer ?
#
loop_
_entity_poly.entity_id
_entity_poly.type
_entity_poly.pdbx_seq_one_letter_code
_entity_poly.pdbx_strand_id
1 'polypeptide(L)' 'NQRLQEMLRSMCSARGAQLCPTDERYCVDNGAMIAQAGWQMLRAGQVTE' A
#
# COMPACT_ATOMS: atom_id res chain seq x y z
N ASN A 1 -5.69 11.64 -2.72
CA ASN A 1 -5.16 13.03 -2.76
C ASN A 1 -4.15 13.13 -3.89
N GLN A 2 -4.56 13.69 -5.05
CA GLN A 2 -3.74 13.73 -6.27
C GLN A 2 -2.54 14.69 -6.13
N ARG A 3 -2.75 15.88 -5.54
CA ARG A 3 -1.68 16.86 -5.29
C ARG A 3 -0.52 16.27 -4.47
N LEU A 4 -0.83 15.48 -3.45
CA LEU A 4 0.20 14.80 -2.66
C LEU A 4 0.96 13.76 -3.49
N GLN A 5 0.27 12.98 -4.33
CA GLN A 5 0.93 11.99 -5.19
C GLN A 5 1.87 12.66 -6.21
N GLU A 6 1.53 13.84 -6.73
CA GLU A 6 2.41 14.62 -7.61
C GLU A 6 3.68 15.07 -6.88
N MET A 7 3.55 15.61 -5.66
CA MET A 7 4.69 15.99 -4.83
C MET A 7 5.62 14.80 -4.55
N LEU A 8 5.04 13.65 -4.19
CA LEU A 8 5.79 12.42 -3.94
C LEU A 8 6.48 11.91 -5.22
N ARG A 9 5.83 11.99 -6.37
CA ARG A 9 6.40 11.54 -7.65
C ARG A 9 7.65 12.34 -8.00
N SER A 10 7.62 13.66 -7.84
CA SER A 10 8.80 14.52 -8.05
C SER A 10 9.93 14.17 -7.07
N MET A 11 9.59 13.95 -5.80
CA MET A 11 10.53 13.62 -4.73
C MET A 11 11.21 12.24 -4.93
N CYS A 12 10.46 11.22 -5.37
CA CYS A 12 11.00 9.91 -5.72
C CYS A 12 11.90 9.97 -6.98
N SER A 13 11.44 10.65 -8.03
CA SER A 13 12.19 10.81 -9.28
C SER A 13 13.57 11.45 -9.05
N ALA A 14 13.62 12.51 -8.24
CA ALA A 14 14.88 13.18 -7.88
C ALA A 14 15.88 12.29 -7.12
N ARG A 15 15.43 11.14 -6.58
CA ARG A 15 16.26 10.19 -5.83
C ARG A 15 16.50 8.87 -6.58
N GLY A 16 16.09 8.79 -7.85
CA GLY A 16 16.14 7.54 -8.61
C GLY A 16 15.25 6.44 -8.04
N ALA A 17 14.19 6.82 -7.31
CA ALA A 17 13.24 5.91 -6.69
C ALA A 17 11.91 5.88 -7.48
N GLN A 18 11.19 4.77 -7.35
CA GLN A 18 9.87 4.59 -7.94
C GLN A 18 8.77 4.83 -6.89
N LEU A 19 7.78 5.67 -7.23
CA LEU A 19 6.56 5.80 -6.44
C LEU A 19 5.62 4.64 -6.78
N CYS A 20 5.10 3.95 -5.75
CA CYS A 20 4.14 2.85 -5.89
C CYS A 20 2.80 3.24 -5.25
N PRO A 21 1.97 4.08 -5.89
CA PRO A 21 0.66 4.42 -5.36
C PRO A 21 -0.33 3.28 -5.61
N THR A 22 -1.25 3.09 -4.67
CA THR A 22 -2.40 2.18 -4.83
C THR A 22 -3.60 2.96 -5.36
N ASP A 23 -4.52 2.28 -6.04
CA ASP A 23 -5.85 2.81 -6.35
C ASP A 23 -6.51 3.41 -5.09
N GLU A 24 -7.14 4.57 -5.24
CA GLU A 24 -7.71 5.32 -4.11
C GLU A 24 -8.80 4.55 -3.36
N ARG A 25 -9.49 3.61 -4.03
CA ARG A 25 -10.47 2.71 -3.42
C ARG A 25 -9.87 1.82 -2.33
N TYR A 26 -8.56 1.56 -2.40
CA TYR A 26 -7.83 0.77 -1.41
C TYR A 26 -6.98 1.64 -0.45
N CYS A 27 -7.00 2.96 -0.62
CA CYS A 27 -6.31 3.89 0.27
C CYS A 27 -7.13 4.22 1.53
N VAL A 28 -8.44 4.03 1.48
CA VAL A 28 -9.34 4.11 2.65
C VAL A 28 -9.44 2.75 3.32
N ASP A 29 -9.92 2.70 4.57
CA ASP A 29 -10.14 1.44 5.27
C ASP A 29 -11.05 0.51 4.47
N ASN A 30 -10.55 -0.69 4.18
CA ASN A 30 -11.24 -1.65 3.32
C ASN A 30 -10.97 -3.10 3.75
N GLY A 31 -11.86 -4.02 3.39
CA GLY A 31 -11.69 -5.44 3.70
C GLY A 31 -10.58 -6.12 2.88
N ALA A 32 -10.19 -5.58 1.72
CA ALA A 32 -9.20 -6.21 0.86
C ALA A 32 -7.79 -6.17 1.47
N MET A 33 -7.41 -5.06 2.12
CA MET A 33 -6.14 -4.99 2.85
C MET A 33 -6.09 -5.95 4.04
N ILE A 34 -7.21 -6.12 4.75
CA ILE A 34 -7.33 -7.08 5.86
C ILE A 34 -7.19 -8.51 5.35
N ALA A 35 -7.91 -8.87 4.29
CA ALA A 35 -7.85 -10.19 3.69
C ALA A 35 -6.43 -10.51 3.16
N GLN A 36 -5.78 -9.55 2.49
CA GLN A 36 -4.45 -9.75 1.96
C GLN A 36 -3.39 -9.88 3.05
N ALA A 37 -3.45 -9.04 4.09
CA ALA A 37 -2.56 -9.18 5.25
C ALA A 37 -2.78 -10.52 5.95
N GLY A 38 -4.03 -10.90 6.22
CA GLY A 38 -4.39 -12.18 6.84
C GLY A 38 -3.92 -13.40 6.04
N TRP A 39 -4.05 -13.36 4.71
CA TRP A 39 -3.53 -14.42 3.84
C TRP A 39 -2.00 -14.54 3.91
N GLN A 40 -1.28 -13.41 3.91
CA GLN A 40 0.18 -13.42 4.06
C GLN A 40 0.61 -13.92 5.43
N MET A 41 -0.09 -13.52 6.50
CA MET A 41 0.16 -13.97 7.87
C MET A 41 -0.04 -15.49 8.00
N LEU A 42 -1.16 -16.02 7.50
CA LEU A 42 -1.43 -17.45 7.48
C LEU A 42 -0.34 -18.21 6.70
N ARG A 43 0.07 -17.69 5.53
CA ARG A 43 1.17 -18.28 4.74
C ARG A 43 2.52 -18.25 5.45
N ALA A 44 2.75 -17.26 6.31
CA ALA A 44 3.92 -17.15 7.16
C ALA A 44 3.81 -17.97 8.46
N GLY A 45 2.71 -18.72 8.65
CA GLY A 45 2.48 -19.57 9.83
C GLY A 45 1.95 -18.82 11.06
N GLN A 46 1.54 -17.55 10.92
CA GLN A 46 0.91 -16.81 12.00
C GLN A 46 -0.58 -17.15 12.09
N VAL A 47 -0.99 -17.65 13.26
CA VAL A 47 -2.37 -17.99 13.60
C VAL A 47 -2.71 -17.45 14.98
N THR A 48 -3.98 -17.13 15.20
CA THR A 48 -4.53 -16.78 16.52
C THR A 48 -5.32 -17.96 17.08
N GLU A 49 -5.39 -18.07 18.40
CA GLU A 49 -6.18 -19.08 19.12
C GLU A 49 -7.69 -18.79 19.09
#